data_AF-A0A2W6CZ15-F1
#
_entry.id   AF-A0A2W6CZ15-F1
#
_cell.length_a   1.000
_cell.length_b   1.000
_cell.length_c   1.000
_cell.angle_alpha   90.00
_cell.angle_beta   90.00
_cell.angle_gamma   90.00
#
_symmetry.space_group_name_H-M   'P 1'
#
loop_
_entity.id
_entity.type
_entity.pdbx_description
1 polymer ?
#
loop_
_entity_poly.entity_id
_entity_poly.type
_entity_poly.pdbx_seq_one_letter_code
_entity_poly.pdbx_strand_id
1 'polypeptide(L)'
;MRYPRSSEISAALAALGVYAQNPSAQELEEQAHAAGGESVLAAMLANALYGAAIGMGMISEGRMQEQRGSNSADLSLARSQALKASGAEGPGFVGAMHWQAAHIAGPLRALKDHQAAPLAQALAAVSWALVLLLQAMSLAEPAGSRAREVADALTEAREQLATAQEHLDHLDEQIVGLGDTLALVIAAVEDSVNADPDGHDGDRHD
;
A
#
# COMPACT_ATOMS: atom_id res chain seq x y z
N MET A 1 -8.37 -3.95 -30.44
CA MET A 1 -7.09 -4.03 -29.70
C MET A 1 -6.67 -5.49 -29.68
N ARG A 2 -5.42 -5.83 -30.05
CA ARG A 2 -4.92 -7.22 -29.96
C ARG A 2 -4.37 -7.43 -28.55
N TYR A 3 -4.78 -8.49 -27.88
CA TYR A 3 -4.19 -8.87 -26.60
C TYR A 3 -2.79 -9.44 -26.80
N PRO A 4 -1.82 -9.07 -25.94
CA PRO A 4 -0.47 -9.62 -26.01
C PRO A 4 -0.48 -11.13 -25.68
N ARG A 5 0.33 -11.90 -26.40
CA ARG A 5 0.55 -13.34 -26.16
C ARG A 5 1.53 -13.55 -24.99
N SER A 6 1.53 -14.71 -24.35
CA SER A 6 2.48 -15.04 -23.26
C SER A 6 3.94 -14.80 -23.65
N SER A 7 4.32 -15.14 -24.88
CA SER A 7 5.67 -14.92 -25.41
C SER A 7 6.07 -13.44 -25.54
N GLU A 8 5.12 -12.55 -25.83
CA GLU A 8 5.36 -11.10 -25.94
C GLU A 8 5.60 -10.50 -24.54
N ILE A 9 4.87 -10.98 -23.53
CA ILE A 9 5.01 -10.54 -22.13
C ILE A 9 6.28 -11.11 -21.49
N SER A 10 6.59 -12.38 -21.75
CA SER A 10 7.80 -13.04 -21.27
C SER A 10 9.07 -12.38 -21.81
N ALA A 11 9.06 -11.95 -23.09
CA ALA A 11 10.17 -11.19 -23.65
C ALA A 11 10.37 -9.84 -22.94
N ALA A 12 9.30 -9.16 -22.53
CA ALA A 12 9.38 -7.93 -21.76
C ALA A 12 9.93 -8.16 -20.34
N LEU A 13 9.54 -9.26 -19.69
CA LEU A 13 10.11 -9.68 -18.40
C LEU A 13 11.61 -9.98 -18.48
N ALA A 14 12.05 -10.67 -19.53
CA ALA A 14 13.47 -10.90 -19.81
C ALA A 14 14.22 -9.58 -20.07
N ALA A 15 13.62 -8.64 -20.82
CA ALA A 15 14.20 -7.31 -21.05
C ALA A 15 14.34 -6.46 -19.77
N LEU A 16 13.46 -6.67 -18.78
CA LEU A 16 13.57 -6.07 -17.44
C LEU A 16 14.48 -6.84 -16.49
N GLY A 17 15.12 -7.92 -16.95
CA GLY A 17 16.04 -8.74 -16.15
C GLY A 17 15.35 -9.64 -15.11
N VAL A 18 14.03 -9.81 -15.19
CA VAL A 18 13.27 -10.71 -14.30
C VAL A 18 13.52 -12.18 -14.66
N TYR A 19 13.75 -12.45 -15.95
CA TYR A 19 14.25 -13.73 -16.42
C TYR A 19 15.68 -13.59 -16.92
N ALA A 20 16.53 -14.56 -16.55
CA ALA A 20 17.91 -14.62 -17.01
C ALA A 20 18.01 -14.86 -18.53
N GLN A 21 17.02 -15.56 -19.10
CA GLN A 21 16.91 -15.86 -20.54
C GLN A 21 15.42 -15.90 -20.92
N ASN A 22 15.10 -15.67 -22.20
CA ASN A 22 13.72 -15.77 -22.67
C ASN A 22 13.31 -17.26 -22.73
N PRO A 23 12.22 -17.69 -22.06
CA PRO A 23 11.72 -19.06 -22.14
C PRO A 23 11.44 -19.48 -23.59
N SER A 24 11.74 -20.73 -23.90
CA SER A 24 11.39 -21.36 -25.17
C SER A 24 9.87 -21.55 -25.30
N ALA A 25 9.40 -21.77 -26.53
CA ALA A 25 7.98 -22.02 -26.80
C ALA A 25 7.46 -23.27 -26.07
N GLN A 26 8.30 -24.30 -25.93
CA GLN A 26 7.94 -25.52 -25.20
C GLN A 26 7.78 -25.25 -23.70
N GLU A 27 8.70 -24.48 -23.09
CA GLU A 27 8.59 -24.11 -21.68
C GLU A 27 7.35 -23.26 -21.41
N LEU A 28 6.97 -22.37 -22.33
CA LEU A 28 5.72 -21.59 -22.22
C LEU A 28 4.49 -22.48 -22.32
N GLU A 29 4.49 -23.49 -23.19
CA GLU A 29 3.36 -24.42 -23.34
C GLU A 29 3.20 -25.31 -22.09
N GLU A 30 4.30 -25.79 -21.52
CA GLU A 30 4.32 -26.54 -20.25
C GLU A 30 3.81 -25.68 -19.08
N GLN A 31 4.26 -24.41 -19.00
CA GLN A 31 3.78 -23.46 -18.00
C GLN A 31 2.31 -23.11 -18.19
N ALA A 32 1.84 -22.98 -19.43
CA ALA A 32 0.44 -22.70 -19.74
C ALA A 32 -0.44 -23.87 -19.28
N HIS A 33 0.00 -25.11 -19.52
CA HIS A 33 -0.70 -26.29 -19.03
C HIS A 33 -0.78 -26.32 -17.50
N ALA A 34 0.34 -26.05 -16.81
CA ALA A 34 0.40 -26.00 -15.35
C ALA A 34 -0.46 -24.88 -14.74
N ALA A 35 -0.55 -23.72 -15.42
CA ALA A 35 -1.34 -22.57 -14.99
C ALA A 35 -2.85 -22.71 -15.26
N GLY A 36 -3.30 -23.78 -15.92
CA GLY A 36 -4.71 -23.98 -16.29
C GLY A 36 -5.11 -23.31 -17.62
N GLY A 37 -4.14 -22.91 -18.44
CA GLY A 37 -4.34 -22.43 -19.80
C GLY A 37 -3.52 -21.18 -20.16
N GLU A 38 -3.39 -20.92 -21.46
CA GLU A 38 -2.63 -19.79 -22.02
C GLU A 38 -3.13 -18.42 -21.54
N SER A 39 -4.45 -18.24 -21.40
CA SER A 39 -5.01 -16.97 -20.92
C SER A 39 -4.66 -16.70 -19.45
N VAL A 40 -4.58 -17.75 -18.63
CA VAL A 40 -4.19 -17.64 -17.22
C VAL A 40 -2.70 -17.34 -17.12
N LEU A 41 -1.86 -18.05 -17.89
CA LEU A 41 -0.43 -17.76 -17.99
C LEU A 41 -0.17 -16.32 -18.45
N ALA A 42 -0.87 -15.85 -19.49
CA ALA A 42 -0.72 -14.48 -19.98
C ALA A 42 -1.08 -13.44 -18.90
N ALA A 43 -2.16 -13.66 -18.12
CA ALA A 43 -2.52 -12.79 -17.00
C ALA A 43 -1.47 -12.83 -15.87
N MET A 44 -0.95 -14.01 -15.55
CA MET A 44 0.12 -14.17 -14.55
C MET A 44 1.40 -13.43 -14.95
N LEU A 45 1.84 -13.61 -16.20
CA LEU A 45 3.02 -12.92 -16.74
C LEU A 45 2.81 -11.41 -16.81
N ALA A 46 1.60 -10.95 -17.16
CA ALA A 46 1.27 -9.52 -17.18
C ALA A 46 1.36 -8.91 -15.76
N ASN A 47 0.85 -9.61 -14.76
CA ASN A 47 0.94 -9.20 -13.36
C ASN A 47 2.40 -9.22 -12.84
N ALA A 48 3.20 -10.22 -13.24
CA ALA A 48 4.62 -10.26 -12.93
C ALA A 48 5.37 -9.07 -13.56
N LEU A 49 5.04 -8.74 -14.81
CA LEU A 49 5.62 -7.59 -15.52
C LEU A 49 5.27 -6.27 -14.84
N TYR A 50 4.01 -6.14 -14.43
CA TYR A 50 3.54 -5.00 -13.64
C TYR A 50 4.29 -4.89 -12.30
N GLY A 51 4.44 -5.99 -11.56
CA GLY A 51 5.20 -6.02 -10.30
C GLY A 51 6.66 -5.62 -10.48
N ALA A 52 7.32 -6.09 -11.54
CA ALA A 52 8.69 -5.70 -11.88
C ALA A 52 8.81 -4.20 -12.18
N ALA A 53 7.86 -3.66 -12.94
CA ALA A 53 7.79 -2.22 -13.23
C ALA A 53 7.58 -1.39 -11.95
N ILE A 54 6.73 -1.83 -11.01
CA ILE A 54 6.58 -1.20 -9.68
C ILE A 54 7.92 -1.17 -8.95
N GLY A 55 8.63 -2.30 -8.88
CA GLY A 55 9.93 -2.37 -8.18
C GLY A 55 10.95 -1.38 -8.75
N MET A 56 11.02 -1.27 -10.07
CA MET A 56 11.88 -0.28 -10.74
C MET A 56 11.45 1.17 -10.43
N GLY A 57 10.14 1.43 -10.38
CA GLY A 57 9.59 2.73 -9.97
C GLY A 57 9.97 3.10 -8.54
N MET A 58 9.82 2.17 -7.59
CA MET A 58 10.20 2.38 -6.18
C MET A 58 11.68 2.72 -6.01
N ILE A 59 12.58 1.97 -6.66
CA ILE A 59 14.03 2.25 -6.60
C ILE A 59 14.35 3.61 -7.22
N SER A 60 13.71 3.93 -8.35
CA SER A 60 13.92 5.21 -9.04
C SER A 60 13.42 6.39 -8.20
N GLU A 61 12.24 6.29 -7.58
CA GLU A 61 11.70 7.30 -6.67
C GLU A 61 12.56 7.46 -5.40
N GLY A 62 13.04 6.36 -4.81
CA GLY A 62 13.94 6.41 -3.66
C GLY A 62 15.23 7.18 -3.99
N ARG A 63 15.83 6.91 -5.17
CA ARG A 63 16.99 7.68 -5.66
C ARG A 63 16.67 9.15 -5.91
N MET A 64 15.47 9.47 -6.40
CA MET A 64 15.03 10.86 -6.57
C MET A 64 14.94 11.57 -5.21
N GLN A 65 14.39 10.92 -4.19
CA GLN A 65 14.28 11.48 -2.83
C GLN A 65 15.65 11.74 -2.18
N GLU A 66 16.64 10.89 -2.46
CA GLU A 66 18.02 11.06 -1.97
C GLU A 66 18.77 12.23 -2.65
N GLN A 67 18.31 12.70 -3.82
CA GLN A 67 18.92 13.82 -4.53
C GLN A 67 18.54 15.17 -3.90
N ARG A 68 19.56 15.96 -3.51
CA ARG A 68 19.35 17.35 -3.05
C ARG A 68 18.65 18.16 -4.13
N GLY A 69 17.47 18.69 -3.81
CA GLY A 69 16.68 19.54 -4.71
C GLY A 69 15.49 18.85 -5.39
N SER A 70 15.27 17.56 -5.15
CA SER A 70 14.01 16.92 -5.56
C SER A 70 12.84 17.56 -4.81
N ASN A 71 11.87 18.07 -5.56
CA ASN A 71 10.66 18.65 -5.00
C ASN A 71 9.46 17.71 -5.20
N SER A 72 8.37 17.98 -4.49
CA SER A 72 7.15 17.15 -4.56
C SER A 72 6.50 17.14 -5.95
N ALA A 73 6.73 18.15 -6.78
CA ALA A 73 6.17 18.23 -8.13
C ALA A 73 6.87 17.26 -9.10
N ASP A 74 8.18 17.05 -8.98
CA ASP A 74 8.92 16.10 -9.81
C ASP A 74 8.49 14.65 -9.54
N LEU A 75 8.31 14.31 -8.26
CA LEU A 75 7.75 13.01 -7.86
C LEU A 75 6.31 12.84 -8.37
N SER A 76 5.49 13.88 -8.26
CA SER A 76 4.11 13.85 -8.80
C SER A 76 4.09 13.67 -10.32
N LEU A 77 5.01 14.32 -11.04
CA LEU A 77 5.15 14.17 -12.48
C LEU A 77 5.56 12.75 -12.86
N ALA A 78 6.56 12.17 -12.20
CA ALA A 78 7.02 10.80 -12.42
C ALA A 78 5.88 9.79 -12.21
N ARG A 79 5.15 9.90 -11.09
CA ARG A 79 3.99 9.04 -10.79
C ARG A 79 2.87 9.16 -11.83
N SER A 80 2.63 10.36 -12.35
CA SER A 80 1.61 10.56 -13.41
C SER A 80 1.92 9.80 -14.70
N GLN A 81 3.20 9.52 -14.98
CA GLN A 81 3.59 8.76 -16.18
C GLN A 81 3.19 7.29 -16.07
N ALA A 82 3.17 6.70 -14.87
CA ALA A 82 2.70 5.32 -14.70
C ALA A 82 1.22 5.18 -15.09
N LEU A 83 0.38 6.15 -14.71
CA LEU A 83 -1.04 6.17 -15.09
C LEU A 83 -1.22 6.41 -16.59
N LYS A 84 -0.46 7.32 -17.19
CA LYS A 84 -0.48 7.51 -18.66
C LYS A 84 -0.04 6.25 -19.41
N ALA A 85 1.02 5.59 -18.96
CA ALA A 85 1.55 4.37 -19.57
C ALA A 85 0.58 3.18 -19.49
N SER A 86 -0.35 3.19 -18.52
CA SER A 86 -1.41 2.19 -18.45
C SER A 86 -2.45 2.29 -19.59
N GLY A 87 -2.37 3.35 -20.41
CA GLY A 87 -3.35 3.63 -21.47
C GLY A 87 -4.71 4.09 -20.94
N ALA A 88 -4.80 4.34 -19.63
CA ALA A 88 -6.01 4.80 -18.97
C ALA A 88 -6.18 6.31 -19.19
N GLU A 89 -7.02 6.67 -20.17
CA GLU A 89 -7.41 8.05 -20.44
C GLU A 89 -8.90 8.26 -20.17
N GLY A 90 -9.28 9.51 -19.83
CA GLY A 90 -10.66 9.89 -19.59
C GLY A 90 -11.34 8.98 -18.56
N PRO A 91 -12.51 8.37 -18.87
CA PRO A 91 -13.21 7.45 -17.95
C PRO A 91 -12.39 6.21 -17.54
N GLY A 92 -11.42 5.78 -18.36
CA GLY A 92 -10.55 4.64 -18.04
C GLY A 92 -9.61 4.90 -16.86
N PHE A 93 -9.35 6.17 -16.54
CA PHE A 93 -8.50 6.58 -15.42
C PHE A 93 -9.04 6.06 -14.07
N VAL A 94 -10.34 6.22 -13.84
CA VAL A 94 -10.97 5.75 -12.59
C VAL A 94 -10.89 4.24 -12.48
N GLY A 95 -11.07 3.51 -13.60
CA GLY A 95 -10.91 2.06 -13.65
C GLY A 95 -9.49 1.60 -13.32
N ALA A 96 -8.47 2.31 -13.81
CA ALA A 96 -7.08 2.01 -13.48
C ALA A 96 -6.76 2.29 -12.01
N MET A 97 -7.23 3.43 -11.47
CA MET A 97 -7.08 3.76 -10.05
C MET A 97 -7.79 2.73 -9.16
N HIS A 98 -9.01 2.32 -9.52
CA HIS A 98 -9.76 1.29 -8.81
C HIS A 98 -8.98 -0.03 -8.79
N TRP A 99 -8.46 -0.44 -9.94
CA TRP A 99 -7.65 -1.65 -10.08
C TRP A 99 -6.38 -1.59 -9.21
N GLN A 100 -5.65 -0.47 -9.21
CA GLN A 100 -4.47 -0.27 -8.37
C GLN A 100 -4.80 -0.29 -6.87
N ALA A 101 -5.87 0.40 -6.46
CA ALA A 101 -6.31 0.41 -5.06
C ALA A 101 -6.67 -1.00 -4.58
N ALA A 102 -7.36 -1.79 -5.42
CA ALA A 102 -7.74 -3.16 -5.09
C ALA A 102 -6.54 -4.09 -4.88
N HIS A 103 -5.45 -3.90 -5.65
CA HIS A 103 -4.22 -4.69 -5.50
C HIS A 103 -3.51 -4.44 -4.17
N ILE A 104 -3.67 -3.26 -3.58
CA ILE A 104 -3.05 -2.90 -2.31
C ILE A 104 -3.98 -3.24 -1.14
N ALA A 105 -5.29 -3.03 -1.30
CA ALA A 105 -6.26 -3.22 -0.21
C ALA A 105 -6.34 -4.69 0.27
N GLY A 106 -6.23 -5.67 -0.63
CA GLY A 106 -6.25 -7.10 -0.27
C GLY A 106 -5.14 -7.48 0.74
N PRO A 107 -3.85 -7.26 0.40
CA PRO A 107 -2.74 -7.47 1.33
C PRO A 107 -2.87 -6.66 2.64
N LEU A 108 -3.31 -5.39 2.58
CA LEU A 108 -3.47 -4.57 3.78
C LEU A 108 -4.55 -5.12 4.72
N ARG A 109 -5.65 -5.67 4.18
CA ARG A 109 -6.67 -6.35 5.00
C ARG A 109 -6.12 -7.59 5.68
N ALA A 110 -5.24 -8.35 5.04
CA ALA A 110 -4.58 -9.49 5.68
C ALA A 110 -3.67 -9.05 6.85
N LEU A 111 -3.06 -7.86 6.78
CA LEU A 111 -2.25 -7.33 7.88
C LEU A 111 -3.08 -7.01 9.14
N LYS A 112 -4.35 -6.59 8.97
CA LYS A 112 -5.29 -6.34 10.08
C LYS A 112 -5.40 -7.52 11.03
N ASP A 113 -5.38 -8.74 10.47
CA ASP A 113 -5.61 -9.98 11.22
C ASP A 113 -4.33 -10.50 11.88
N HIS A 114 -3.15 -10.02 11.46
CA HIS A 114 -1.85 -10.48 11.93
C HIS A 114 -1.19 -9.55 12.96
N GLN A 115 -1.47 -8.24 12.89
CA GLN A 115 -0.94 -7.26 13.83
C GLN A 115 -2.12 -6.49 14.42
N ALA A 116 -2.40 -6.69 15.71
CA ALA A 116 -3.39 -5.91 16.47
C ALA A 116 -2.91 -4.46 16.72
N ALA A 117 -2.31 -3.82 15.72
CA ALA A 117 -1.84 -2.46 15.76
C ALA A 117 -2.94 -1.55 15.18
N PRO A 118 -3.49 -0.59 15.96
CA PRO A 118 -4.59 0.26 15.51
C PRO A 118 -4.30 0.98 14.19
N LEU A 119 -3.05 1.39 13.96
CA LEU A 119 -2.62 1.98 12.70
C LEU A 119 -2.78 1.06 11.48
N ALA A 120 -2.46 -0.23 11.61
CA ALA A 120 -2.62 -1.21 10.53
C ALA A 120 -4.10 -1.48 10.23
N GLN A 121 -4.94 -1.48 11.27
CA GLN A 121 -6.38 -1.67 11.14
C GLN A 121 -7.04 -0.45 10.47
N ALA A 122 -6.63 0.76 10.86
CA ALA A 122 -7.04 2.00 10.20
C ALA A 122 -6.64 2.00 8.71
N LEU A 123 -5.38 1.64 8.41
CA LEU A 123 -4.88 1.57 7.03
C LEU A 123 -5.66 0.56 6.17
N ALA A 124 -5.98 -0.62 6.73
CA ALA A 124 -6.80 -1.62 6.06
C ALA A 124 -8.20 -1.07 5.72
N ALA A 125 -8.86 -0.40 6.67
CA ALA A 125 -10.18 0.18 6.48
C ALA A 125 -10.18 1.33 5.46
N VAL A 126 -9.22 2.27 5.55
CA VAL A 126 -9.07 3.37 4.58
C VAL A 126 -8.82 2.86 3.17
N SER A 127 -7.95 1.85 3.00
CA SER A 127 -7.67 1.29 1.68
C SER A 127 -8.90 0.63 1.05
N TRP A 128 -9.73 -0.05 1.84
CA TRP A 128 -10.99 -0.62 1.35
C TRP A 128 -12.02 0.45 1.03
N ALA A 129 -12.14 1.50 1.85
CA ALA A 129 -12.98 2.66 1.54
C ALA A 129 -12.61 3.30 0.19
N LEU A 130 -11.32 3.44 -0.10
CA LEU A 130 -10.85 3.98 -1.38
C LEU A 130 -11.27 3.11 -2.56
N VAL A 131 -11.17 1.78 -2.44
CA VAL A 131 -11.66 0.84 -3.46
C VAL A 131 -13.14 1.07 -3.73
N LEU A 132 -13.97 1.12 -2.69
CA LEU A 132 -15.42 1.30 -2.80
C LEU A 132 -15.80 2.66 -3.42
N LEU A 133 -15.08 3.73 -3.07
CA LEU A 133 -15.28 5.05 -3.67
C LEU A 133 -14.96 5.05 -5.17
N LEU A 134 -13.85 4.45 -5.57
CA LEU A 134 -13.45 4.35 -6.97
C LEU A 134 -14.38 3.41 -7.77
N GLN A 135 -14.90 2.36 -7.14
CA GLN A 135 -15.95 1.51 -7.70
C GLN A 135 -17.23 2.33 -7.93
N ALA A 136 -17.71 3.07 -6.93
CA ALA A 136 -18.87 3.93 -7.05
C ALA A 136 -18.71 4.97 -8.18
N MET A 137 -17.53 5.59 -8.30
CA MET A 137 -17.21 6.50 -9.41
C MET A 137 -17.23 5.81 -10.78
N SER A 138 -16.78 4.56 -10.86
CA SER A 138 -16.79 3.77 -12.11
C SER A 138 -18.21 3.34 -12.52
N LEU A 139 -19.11 3.17 -11.55
CA LEU A 139 -20.51 2.75 -11.78
C LEU A 139 -21.48 3.93 -11.94
N ALA A 140 -21.05 5.14 -11.59
CA ALA A 140 -21.85 6.35 -11.65
C ALA A 140 -22.10 6.78 -13.12
N GLU A 141 -23.11 6.19 -13.73
CA GLU A 141 -23.60 6.59 -15.05
C GLU A 141 -24.78 7.57 -14.95
N PRO A 142 -24.93 8.51 -15.90
CA PRO A 142 -26.02 9.49 -15.91
C PRO A 142 -27.44 8.89 -15.93
N ALA A 143 -27.59 7.63 -16.34
CA ALA A 143 -28.89 6.96 -16.54
C ALA A 143 -29.36 6.12 -15.34
N GLY A 144 -28.61 6.04 -14.23
CA GLY A 144 -29.08 5.51 -12.95
C GLY A 144 -29.36 4.00 -12.87
N SER A 145 -29.04 3.22 -13.91
CA SER A 145 -29.24 1.76 -13.93
C SER A 145 -28.51 1.03 -12.79
N ARG A 146 -27.42 1.61 -12.29
CA ARG A 146 -26.59 1.10 -11.19
C ARG A 146 -26.69 1.94 -9.90
N ALA A 147 -27.70 2.79 -9.77
CA ALA A 147 -27.82 3.72 -8.64
C ALA A 147 -27.81 3.00 -7.27
N ARG A 148 -28.39 1.78 -7.21
CA ARG A 148 -28.36 0.97 -5.99
C ARG A 148 -26.95 0.49 -5.64
N GLU A 149 -26.21 -0.05 -6.61
CA GLU A 149 -24.82 -0.50 -6.41
C GLU A 149 -23.91 0.66 -5.98
N VAL A 150 -24.12 1.85 -6.56
CA VAL A 150 -23.43 3.07 -6.15
C VAL A 150 -23.78 3.43 -4.70
N ALA A 151 -25.06 3.40 -4.33
CA ALA A 151 -25.49 3.72 -2.97
C ALA A 151 -24.96 2.72 -1.93
N ASP A 152 -24.96 1.44 -2.26
CA ASP A 152 -24.44 0.36 -1.41
C ASP A 152 -22.92 0.54 -1.21
N ALA A 153 -22.16 0.75 -2.29
CA ALA A 153 -20.72 1.00 -2.22
C ALA A 153 -20.37 2.26 -1.41
N LEU A 154 -21.13 3.36 -1.57
CA LEU A 154 -20.92 4.57 -0.78
C LEU A 154 -21.28 4.40 0.70
N THR A 155 -22.25 3.55 1.01
CA THR A 155 -22.63 3.25 2.40
C THR A 155 -21.55 2.42 3.07
N GLU A 156 -21.08 1.36 2.43
CA GLU A 156 -19.97 0.57 2.93
C GLU A 156 -18.68 1.40 3.06
N ALA A 157 -18.40 2.29 2.09
CA ALA A 157 -17.24 3.18 2.18
C ALA A 157 -17.29 4.08 3.42
N ARG A 158 -18.47 4.59 3.78
CA ARG A 158 -18.66 5.39 5.01
C ARG A 158 -18.41 4.57 6.26
N GLU A 159 -18.89 3.33 6.32
CA GLU A 159 -18.67 2.43 7.45
C GLU A 159 -17.18 2.12 7.64
N GLN A 160 -16.45 1.91 6.54
CA GLN A 160 -15.00 1.69 6.58
C GLN A 160 -14.24 2.93 7.05
N LEU A 161 -14.64 4.13 6.60
CA LEU A 161 -14.03 5.38 7.08
C LEU A 161 -14.32 5.62 8.56
N ALA A 162 -15.52 5.30 9.05
CA ALA A 162 -15.84 5.37 10.48
C ALA A 162 -14.98 4.39 11.29
N THR A 163 -14.86 3.14 10.82
CA THR A 163 -13.98 2.13 11.44
C THR A 163 -12.53 2.61 11.48
N ALA A 164 -12.05 3.23 10.40
CA ALA A 164 -10.70 3.79 10.38
C ALA A 164 -10.50 4.90 11.41
N GLN A 165 -11.49 5.79 11.55
CA GLN A 165 -11.45 6.86 12.54
C GLN A 165 -11.39 6.30 13.96
N GLU A 166 -12.23 5.32 14.30
CA GLU A 166 -12.22 4.68 15.62
C GLU A 166 -10.84 4.08 15.96
N HIS A 167 -10.18 3.46 14.99
CA HIS A 167 -8.83 2.92 15.17
C HIS A 167 -7.76 4.01 15.36
N LEU A 168 -7.89 5.16 14.70
CA LEU A 168 -7.00 6.30 14.89
C LEU A 168 -7.22 6.98 16.25
N ASP A 169 -8.47 7.15 16.66
CA ASP A 169 -8.82 7.70 17.98
C ASP A 169 -8.24 6.82 19.09
N HIS A 170 -8.34 5.49 18.96
CA HIS A 170 -7.74 4.57 19.90
C HIS A 170 -6.20 4.67 19.93
N LEU A 171 -5.56 4.91 18.79
CA LEU A 171 -4.11 5.13 18.73
C LEU A 171 -3.71 6.41 19.48
N ASP A 172 -4.48 7.49 19.32
CA ASP A 172 -4.25 8.75 20.02
C ASP A 172 -4.38 8.56 21.54
N GLU A 173 -5.38 7.82 22.01
CA GLU A 173 -5.55 7.45 23.42
C GLU A 173 -4.34 6.68 23.96
N GLN A 174 -3.82 5.71 23.20
CA GLN A 174 -2.63 4.94 23.58
C GLN A 174 -1.37 5.82 23.67
N ILE A 175 -1.20 6.77 22.74
CA ILE A 175 -0.08 7.71 22.73
C ILE A 175 -0.13 8.62 23.96
N VAL A 176 -1.32 9.17 24.27
CA VAL A 176 -1.51 10.02 25.46
C VAL A 176 -1.23 9.22 26.74
N GLY A 177 -1.79 8.02 26.88
CA GLY A 177 -1.56 7.18 28.06
C GLY A 177 -0.09 6.77 28.25
N LEU A 178 0.65 6.55 27.15
CA LEU A 178 2.09 6.32 27.21
C LEU A 178 2.85 7.56 27.69
N GLY A 179 2.44 8.76 27.24
CA GLY A 179 2.97 10.03 27.70
C GLY A 179 2.79 10.23 29.20
N ASP A 180 1.59 9.97 29.72
CA ASP A 180 1.27 10.05 31.15
C ASP A 180 2.11 9.06 31.97
N THR A 181 2.27 7.83 31.47
CA THR A 181 3.10 6.79 32.12
C THR A 181 4.57 7.21 32.16
N LEU A 182 5.11 7.75 31.06
CA LEU A 182 6.48 8.25 31.01
C LEU A 182 6.70 9.41 31.98
N ALA A 183 5.75 10.34 32.08
CA ALA A 183 5.83 11.45 33.03
C ALA A 183 5.89 10.96 34.48
N LEU A 184 5.08 9.95 34.84
CA LEU A 184 5.11 9.33 36.17
C LEU A 184 6.46 8.64 36.47
N VAL A 185 7.03 7.92 35.49
CA VAL A 185 8.33 7.27 35.65
C VAL A 185 9.44 8.29 35.81
N ILE A 186 9.42 9.38 35.02
CA ILE A 186 10.41 10.47 35.14
C ILE A 186 10.34 11.09 36.54
N ALA A 187 9.14 11.44 37.02
CA ALA A 187 8.95 12.03 38.35
C ALA A 187 9.46 11.09 39.46
N ALA A 188 9.17 9.79 39.37
CA ALA A 188 9.64 8.81 40.36
C ALA A 188 11.17 8.65 40.36
N VAL A 189 11.82 8.74 39.19
CA VAL A 189 13.29 8.72 39.07
C VAL A 189 13.88 10.00 39.65
N GLU A 190 13.30 11.17 39.35
CA GLU A 190 13.74 12.46 39.90
C GLU A 190 13.64 12.50 41.43
N ASP A 191 12.52 12.01 41.99
CA ASP A 191 12.34 11.89 43.44
C ASP A 191 13.38 10.95 44.07
N SER A 192 13.66 9.81 43.42
CA SER A 192 14.69 8.87 43.89
C SER A 192 16.10 9.45 43.85
N VAL A 193 16.43 10.28 42.86
CA VAL A 193 17.74 10.93 42.74
C VAL A 193 17.88 12.05 43.77
N ASN A 194 16.81 12.82 44.02
CA ASN A 194 16.83 13.94 44.97
C ASN A 194 16.75 13.46 46.45
N ALA A 195 16.25 12.26 46.70
CA ALA A 195 16.16 11.66 48.03
C ALA A 195 17.48 11.07 48.56
N ASP A 196 18.55 11.02 47.75
CA ASP A 196 19.88 10.51 48.15
C ASP A 196 20.98 11.60 48.05
N PRO A 197 20.96 12.65 48.90
CA PRO A 197 22.02 13.67 48.92
C PRO A 197 23.27 13.24 49.73
N ASP A 198 23.23 12.13 50.48
CA ASP A 198 24.22 11.81 51.53
C ASP A 198 25.08 10.56 51.28
N GLY A 199 25.01 9.92 50.10
CA GLY A 199 25.88 8.78 49.76
C GLY A 199 27.39 9.09 49.64
N HIS A 200 27.84 10.32 49.88
CA HIS A 200 29.24 10.72 49.70
C HIS A 200 29.87 11.61 50.78
N ASP A 201 29.29 11.73 51.96
CA ASP A 201 29.94 12.39 53.10
C ASP A 201 29.85 11.52 54.36
N GLY A 202 30.82 10.61 54.53
CA GLY A 202 30.84 9.80 55.75
C GLY A 202 31.87 8.69 55.85
N ASP A 203 33.02 8.79 55.19
CA ASP A 203 34.19 7.98 55.58
C ASP A 203 35.47 8.82 55.51
N ARG A 204 35.45 9.89 56.30
CA ARG A 204 36.66 10.52 56.86
C ARG A 204 36.45 10.61 58.35
N HIS A 205 36.85 9.58 59.08
CA HIS A 205 37.53 9.77 60.36
C HIS A 205 38.34 8.53 60.74
N ASP A 206 39.63 8.78 60.83
CA ASP A 206 40.71 8.15 61.61
C ASP A 206 41.27 6.77 61.20
#